data_AF-A0A2E0JIU2-F1
#
_entry.id   AF-A0A2E0JIU2-F1
#
_cell.length_a   1.000
_cell.length_b   1.000
_cell.length_c   1.000
_cell.angle_alpha   90.00
_cell.angle_beta   90.00
_cell.angle_gamma   90.00
#
_symmetry.space_group_name_H-M   'P 1'
#
loop_
_entity.id
_entity.type
_entity.pdbx_description
1 polymer ?
#
loop_
_entity_poly.entity_id
_entity_poly.type
_entity_poly.pdbx_seq_one_letter_code
_entity_poly.pdbx_strand_id
1 'polypeptide(L)' 'MGLPFALLSDPDRMVAEQFGVPVHLGVFPSKSSFVLGPDNTVRHVYDWLFRPRKHVAKIISALSESGVE' A
#
# COMPACT_ATOMS: atom_id res chain seq x y z
N MET A 1 13.32 16.78 3.48
CA MET A 1 14.05 15.64 4.08
C MET A 1 13.68 15.53 5.57
N GLY A 2 12.42 15.28 5.91
CA GLY A 2 11.92 15.35 7.31
C GLY A 2 10.69 14.49 7.56
N LEU A 3 10.59 13.35 6.86
CA LEU A 3 9.50 12.41 7.05
C LEU A 3 9.88 11.43 8.17
N PRO A 4 8.95 11.08 9.08
CA PRO A 4 9.22 10.20 10.21
C PRO A 4 9.22 8.71 9.82
N PHE A 5 9.56 8.39 8.58
CA PHE A 5 9.56 7.03 8.04
C PHE A 5 10.59 6.88 6.91
N ALA A 6 11.03 5.64 6.70
CA ALA A 6 11.95 5.31 5.63
C ALA A 6 11.30 5.50 4.25
N LEU A 7 12.07 6.05 3.32
CA LEU A 7 11.74 6.06 1.90
C LEU A 7 12.63 5.02 1.21
N LEU A 8 12.00 4.11 0.49
CA LEU A 8 12.69 3.09 -0.30
C LEU A 8 12.64 3.47 -1.78
N SER A 9 13.66 3.05 -2.53
CA SER A 9 13.74 3.21 -3.98
C SER A 9 13.71 1.83 -4.64
N ASP A 10 12.91 1.69 -5.69
CA ASP A 10 12.75 0.47 -6.49
C ASP A 10 12.86 0.82 -7.98
N PRO A 11 14.07 1.18 -8.46
CA PRO A 11 14.26 1.71 -9.82
C PRO A 11 13.89 0.69 -10.90
N ASP A 12 14.16 -0.59 -10.66
CA ASP A 12 13.87 -1.69 -11.60
C ASP A 12 12.48 -2.30 -11.38
N ARG A 13 11.71 -1.76 -10.43
CA ARG A 13 10.34 -2.18 -10.13
C ARG A 13 10.17 -3.64 -9.68
N MET A 14 11.24 -4.30 -9.28
CA MET A 14 11.21 -5.72 -8.89
C MET A 14 10.28 -5.95 -7.69
N VAL A 15 10.27 -5.05 -6.71
CA VAL A 15 9.40 -5.17 -5.53
C VAL A 15 7.97 -4.83 -5.92
N ALA A 16 7.75 -3.77 -6.69
CA ALA A 16 6.43 -3.40 -7.18
C ALA A 16 5.76 -4.54 -7.97
N GLU A 17 6.51 -5.27 -8.80
CA GLU A 17 6.02 -6.44 -9.55
C GLU A 17 5.66 -7.61 -8.64
N GLN A 18 6.51 -7.94 -7.65
CA GLN A 18 6.23 -9.00 -6.68
C GLN A 18 4.97 -8.72 -5.85
N PHE A 19 4.71 -7.45 -5.55
CA PHE A 19 3.51 -7.01 -4.84
C PHE A 19 2.31 -6.76 -5.77
N GLY A 20 2.45 -7.03 -7.09
CA GLY A 20 1.37 -6.92 -8.06
C GLY A 20 0.89 -5.50 -8.32
N VAL A 21 1.72 -4.48 -8.08
CA VAL A 21 1.35 -3.06 -8.26
C VAL A 21 1.08 -2.78 -9.75
N PRO A 22 -0.14 -2.38 -10.13
CA PRO A 22 -0.50 -2.26 -11.54
C PRO A 22 0.28 -1.16 -12.27
N VAL A 23 0.48 -1.39 -13.58
CA VAL A 23 1.00 -0.40 -14.52
C VAL A 23 -0.10 -0.03 -15.50
N HIS A 24 -0.51 1.23 -15.49
CA HIS A 24 -1.49 1.74 -16.43
C HIS A 24 -0.82 2.09 -17.75
N LEU A 25 -1.44 1.71 -18.86
CA LEU A 25 -0.94 1.97 -20.23
C LEU A 25 0.51 1.51 -20.45
N GLY A 26 0.97 0.51 -19.69
CA GLY A 26 2.34 -0.03 -19.76
C GLY A 26 3.46 0.89 -19.23
N VAL A 27 3.16 2.13 -18.86
CA VAL A 27 4.18 3.12 -18.46
C VAL A 27 3.88 3.88 -17.16
N PHE A 28 2.62 4.00 -16.75
CA PHE A 28 2.25 4.78 -15.58
C PHE A 28 2.08 3.87 -14.35
N PRO A 29 3.03 3.85 -13.40
CA PRO A 29 2.87 3.07 -12.18
C PRO A 29 1.65 3.58 -11.41
N SER A 30 0.79 2.67 -11.02
CA SER A 30 -0.31 2.98 -10.12
C SER A 30 0.20 3.10 -8.68
N LYS A 31 -0.56 3.81 -7.85
CA LYS A 31 -0.32 3.83 -6.41
C LYS A 31 -1.10 2.70 -5.75
N SER A 32 -0.38 1.82 -5.05
CA SER A 32 -0.95 0.83 -4.15
C SER A 32 -0.47 1.07 -2.72
N SER A 33 -1.21 0.60 -1.72
CA SER A 33 -0.82 0.66 -0.32
C SER A 33 -1.18 -0.66 0.37
N PHE A 34 -0.24 -1.19 1.14
CA PHE A 34 -0.33 -2.51 1.75
C PHE A 34 -0.27 -2.36 3.27
N VAL A 35 -1.07 -3.15 3.98
CA VAL A 35 -0.98 -3.30 5.44
C VAL A 35 -0.52 -4.73 5.70
N LEU A 36 0.64 -4.87 6.35
CA LEU A 36 1.21 -6.16 6.71
C LEU A 36 1.01 -6.40 8.21
N GLY A 37 0.62 -7.62 8.57
CA GLY A 37 0.59 -8.07 9.96
C GLY A 37 1.98 -8.42 10.48
N PRO A 38 2.14 -8.61 11.80
CA PRO A 38 3.42 -9.02 12.42
C PRO A 38 3.88 -10.42 11.98
N ASP A 39 2.99 -11.20 11.36
CA ASP A 39 3.25 -12.51 10.76
C ASP A 39 3.74 -12.43 9.29
N ASN A 40 4.10 -11.22 8.83
CA ASN A 40 4.50 -10.93 7.43
C ASN A 40 3.41 -11.24 6.40
N THR A 41 2.15 -11.36 6.82
CA THR A 41 1.02 -11.59 5.91
C THR A 41 0.37 -10.26 5.53
N VAL A 42 0.11 -10.05 4.25
CA VAL A 42 -0.64 -8.88 3.76
C VAL A 42 -2.10 -9.01 4.21
N ARG A 43 -2.54 -8.11 5.10
CA ARG A 43 -3.90 -8.07 5.63
C ARG A 43 -4.84 -7.25 4.74
N HIS A 44 -4.32 -6.15 4.17
CA HIS A 44 -5.09 -5.29 3.29
C HIS A 44 -4.25 -4.78 2.12
N VAL A 45 -4.90 -4.71 0.95
CA VAL A 45 -4.37 -4.09 -0.27
C VAL A 45 -5.32 -2.99 -0.71
N TYR A 46 -4.74 -1.87 -1.10
CA TYR A 46 -5.47 -0.68 -1.47
C TYR A 46 -4.91 -0.04 -2.75
N ASP A 47 -5.64 -0.17 -3.85
CA ASP A 47 -5.24 0.39 -5.14
C ASP A 47 -5.97 1.72 -5.41
N TRP A 48 -5.19 2.77 -5.70
CA TRP A 48 -5.66 4.15 -5.70
C TRP A 48 -6.57 4.50 -6.89
N LEU A 49 -6.71 3.63 -7.89
CA LEU A 49 -7.37 4.02 -9.14
C LEU A 49 -8.90 4.05 -9.11
N PHE A 50 -9.59 3.46 -8.12
CA PHE A 50 -11.05 3.26 -8.27
C PHE A 50 -12.03 3.83 -7.25
N ARG A 51 -11.67 4.48 -6.12
CA ARG A 51 -12.70 5.11 -5.23
C ARG A 51 -12.21 6.33 -4.43
N PRO A 52 -12.49 7.59 -4.88
CA PRO A 52 -11.89 8.81 -4.32
C PRO A 52 -12.39 9.31 -2.94
N ARG A 53 -13.25 8.63 -2.16
CA ARG A 53 -13.93 9.32 -1.03
C ARG A 53 -13.91 8.67 0.36
N LYS A 54 -13.46 7.43 0.55
CA LYS A 54 -13.58 6.74 1.87
C LYS A 54 -12.38 5.88 2.26
N HIS A 55 -11.18 6.30 1.87
CA HIS A 55 -10.02 5.40 1.88
C HIS A 55 -9.29 5.34 3.23
N VAL A 56 -8.95 6.50 3.81
CA VAL A 56 -8.18 6.56 5.07
C VAL A 56 -8.97 6.04 6.26
N ALA A 57 -10.26 6.37 6.36
CA ALA A 57 -11.10 5.90 7.46
C ALA A 57 -11.26 4.37 7.47
N LYS A 58 -11.27 3.71 6.30
CA LYS A 58 -11.30 2.24 6.21
C LYS A 58 -9.99 1.60 6.66
N ILE A 59 -8.85 2.21 6.35
CA ILE A 59 -7.54 1.75 6.82
C ILE A 59 -7.48 1.83 8.34
N ILE A 60 -7.85 2.98 8.91
CA ILE A 60 -7.84 3.19 10.36
C ILE A 60 -8.82 2.23 11.06
N SER A 61 -10.03 2.05 10.52
CA SER A 61 -11.01 1.10 11.06
C SER A 61 -10.49 -0.33 11.06
N ALA A 62 -9.85 -0.77 9.98
CA ALA A 62 -9.30 -2.12 9.88
C ALA A 62 -8.12 -2.34 10.85
N LEU A 63 -7.28 -1.32 11.05
CA LEU A 63 -6.21 -1.35 12.05
C LEU A 63 -6.75 -1.42 13.49
N SER A 64 -7.84 -0.70 13.80
CA SER A 64 -8.47 -0.72 15.13
C SER A 64 -9.23 -2.01 15.43
N GLU A 65 -9.85 -2.66 14.44
CA GLU A 65 -10.50 -3.97 14.61
C GLU A 65 -9.49 -5.12 14.78
N SER A 66 -8.27 -4.95 14.28
CA SER A 66 -7.23 -5.98 14.33
C SER A 66 -6.53 -6.14 15.69
N GLY A 67 -6.92 -5.37 16.71
CA GLY A 67 -6.39 -5.53 18.07
C GLY A 67 -4.87 -5.42 18.15
N VAL A 68 -4.30 -4.36 17.59
CA VAL A 68 -2.93 -3.99 17.91
C VAL A 68 -2.96 -3.22 19.23
N GLU A 69 -2.64 -3.93 20.31
CA GLU A 69 -2.18 -3.36 21.58
C GLU A 69 -0.70 -2.94 21.46
#